data_AF-A0A1C6K676-F1
#
_entry.id   AF-A0A1C6K676-F1
#
_cell.length_a   1.000
_cell.length_b   1.000
_cell.length_c   1.000
_cell.angle_alpha   90.00
_cell.angle_beta   90.00
_cell.angle_gamma   90.00
#
_symmetry.space_group_name_H-M   'P 1'
#
loop_
_entity.id
_entity.type
_entity.pdbx_description
1 polymer ?
#
loop_
_entity_poly.entity_id
_entity_poly.type
_entity_poly.pdbx_seq_one_letter_code
_entity_poly.pdbx_strand_id
1 'polypeptide(L)'
;MIGMAHVAENYPLYYDAMNEKGVAIAGLNFVGNAVYSEVQSDVENIAQFEFIPWILSQCASLAEVRELLDRINIVNTPFSKQLPLAQLHWIISDENESITVESMSHGLHIYDNPVGVLTNNPPFPQQMFQLNNYMHLSPKQPENTFGENLALDAYSRGMGGIGLPGDLSSSSRFVRVAFTKIHAISGESEKESVSQFFHILGSVDQQRGCCEVADGKYEITLYTSCCNVTKGIYYYNTYENHQISAVDMYAEDLDGNNLICYPVIQGEQINYQNK
;
A
#
# COMPACT_ATOMS: atom_id res chain seq x y z
N MET A 1 -17.68 5.80 1.01
CA MET A 1 -16.26 5.37 0.97
C MET A 1 -15.50 6.06 2.11
N ILE A 2 -14.38 5.50 2.57
CA ILE A 2 -13.57 5.99 3.69
C ILE A 2 -12.08 5.83 3.38
N GLY A 3 -11.24 6.77 3.80
CA GLY A 3 -9.80 6.72 3.53
C GLY A 3 -9.01 7.89 4.11
N MET A 4 -7.69 7.87 3.91
CA MET A 4 -6.79 8.98 4.25
C MET A 4 -6.68 9.93 3.05
N ALA A 5 -6.88 11.23 3.27
CA ALA A 5 -6.87 12.22 2.21
C ALA A 5 -6.32 13.57 2.66
N HIS A 6 -5.77 14.33 1.71
CA HIS A 6 -5.67 15.78 1.84
C HIS A 6 -6.97 16.42 1.33
N VAL A 7 -7.66 17.20 2.16
CA VAL A 7 -8.88 17.90 1.74
C VAL A 7 -8.52 19.29 1.25
N ALA A 8 -8.74 19.55 -0.04
CA ALA A 8 -8.53 20.83 -0.70
C ALA A 8 -9.82 21.27 -1.39
N GLU A 9 -10.28 22.50 -1.16
CA GLU A 9 -11.51 23.04 -1.77
C GLU A 9 -12.75 22.14 -1.56
N ASN A 10 -12.86 21.52 -0.37
CA ASN A 10 -13.89 20.53 -0.03
C ASN A 10 -13.87 19.24 -0.90
N TYR A 11 -12.76 18.98 -1.59
CA TYR A 11 -12.52 17.77 -2.36
C TYR A 11 -11.50 16.86 -1.64
N PRO A 12 -11.81 15.58 -1.41
CA PRO A 12 -10.88 14.64 -0.78
C PRO A 12 -9.88 14.07 -1.80
N LEU A 13 -8.63 14.53 -1.75
CA LEU A 13 -7.51 13.97 -2.50
C LEU A 13 -6.97 12.76 -1.75
N TYR A 14 -7.59 11.59 -1.97
CA TYR A 14 -7.24 10.34 -1.29
C TYR A 14 -5.84 9.85 -1.65
N TYR A 15 -5.13 9.35 -0.63
CA TYR A 15 -3.91 8.56 -0.79
C TYR A 15 -4.25 7.08 -0.91
N ASP A 16 -5.14 6.62 -0.02
CA ASP A 16 -5.70 5.28 0.02
C ASP A 16 -7.11 5.32 0.61
N ALA A 17 -7.98 4.43 0.15
CA ALA A 17 -9.38 4.37 0.57
C ALA A 17 -10.01 3.00 0.28
N MET A 18 -11.17 2.74 0.88
CA MET A 18 -12.05 1.64 0.54
C MET A 18 -13.52 2.09 0.46
N ASN A 19 -14.35 1.29 -0.23
CA ASN A 19 -15.79 1.50 -0.28
C ASN A 19 -16.57 0.51 0.59
N GLU A 20 -17.88 0.74 0.68
CA GLU A 20 -18.83 -0.10 1.44
C GLU A 20 -19.08 -1.48 0.81
N LYS A 21 -18.52 -1.74 -0.39
CA LYS A 21 -18.71 -2.98 -1.14
C LYS A 21 -17.49 -3.89 -1.08
N GLY A 22 -16.44 -3.48 -0.38
CA GLY A 22 -15.28 -4.30 -0.13
C GLY A 22 -14.12 -4.10 -1.10
N VAL A 23 -14.13 -3.04 -1.92
CA VAL A 23 -12.99 -2.67 -2.78
C VAL A 23 -12.13 -1.63 -2.07
N ALA A 24 -10.81 -1.85 -2.07
CA ALA A 24 -9.81 -0.92 -1.55
C ALA A 24 -8.78 -0.57 -2.63
N ILE A 25 -8.25 0.65 -2.59
CA ILE A 25 -7.24 1.15 -3.51
C ILE A 25 -6.25 2.06 -2.78
N ALA A 26 -4.97 1.96 -3.12
CA ALA A 26 -3.93 2.88 -2.66
C ALA A 26 -3.06 3.35 -3.83
N GLY A 27 -2.77 4.65 -3.88
CA GLY A 27 -1.84 5.27 -4.82
C GLY A 27 -0.45 5.43 -4.21
N LEU A 28 0.56 4.85 -4.86
CA LEU A 28 1.95 4.88 -4.39
C LEU A 28 2.85 5.57 -5.41
N ASN A 29 3.92 6.19 -4.92
CA ASN A 29 4.83 6.99 -5.72
C ASN A 29 5.54 6.16 -6.82
N PHE A 30 5.52 6.63 -8.07
CA PHE A 30 6.02 5.96 -9.28
C PHE A 30 6.75 6.94 -10.22
N VAL A 31 7.59 7.79 -9.61
CA VAL A 31 8.32 8.88 -10.28
C VAL A 31 9.16 8.39 -11.45
N GLY A 32 9.04 9.05 -12.60
CA GLY A 32 9.82 8.79 -13.81
C GLY A 32 9.24 7.67 -14.69
N ASN A 33 8.31 6.86 -14.19
CA ASN A 33 7.63 5.82 -14.97
C ASN A 33 6.17 6.16 -15.24
N ALA A 34 5.50 6.88 -14.32
CA ALA A 34 4.12 7.31 -14.52
C ALA A 34 4.01 8.29 -15.70
N VAL A 35 3.12 7.98 -16.65
CA VAL A 35 2.78 8.85 -17.77
C VAL A 35 1.27 8.92 -17.91
N TYR A 36 0.76 10.14 -18.04
CA TYR A 36 -0.66 10.43 -18.24
C TYR A 36 -0.84 11.13 -19.59
N SER A 37 -1.94 10.83 -20.27
CA SER A 37 -2.18 11.29 -21.63
C SER A 37 -2.89 12.64 -21.68
N GLU A 38 -2.97 13.23 -22.87
CA GLU A 38 -3.97 14.25 -23.17
C GLU A 38 -5.38 13.64 -23.21
N VAL A 39 -6.41 14.49 -23.22
CA VAL A 39 -7.81 14.06 -23.40
C VAL A 39 -7.98 13.34 -24.74
N GLN A 40 -8.67 12.20 -24.72
CA GLN A 40 -8.97 11.37 -25.89
C GLN A 40 -10.49 11.29 -26.13
N SER A 41 -10.91 11.18 -27.40
CA SER A 41 -12.31 10.91 -27.72
C SER A 41 -12.67 9.45 -27.47
N ASP A 42 -13.96 9.17 -27.26
CA ASP A 42 -14.52 7.81 -27.22
C ASP A 42 -14.05 6.93 -26.05
N VAL A 43 -13.45 7.53 -25.02
CA VAL A 43 -13.06 6.91 -23.75
C VAL A 43 -13.43 7.81 -22.56
N GLU A 44 -13.51 7.23 -21.37
CA GLU A 44 -13.73 7.98 -20.13
C GLU A 44 -12.41 8.60 -19.67
N ASN A 45 -12.32 9.93 -19.70
CA ASN A 45 -11.12 10.65 -19.30
C ASN A 45 -11.20 11.01 -17.81
N ILE A 46 -10.20 10.60 -17.04
CA ILE A 46 -10.19 10.74 -15.58
C ILE A 46 -8.86 11.37 -15.17
N ALA A 47 -8.90 12.45 -14.40
CA ALA A 47 -7.67 13.01 -13.86
C ALA A 47 -7.06 12.06 -12.82
N GLN A 48 -5.73 12.06 -12.70
CA GLN A 48 -5.02 11.19 -11.75
C GLN A 48 -5.59 11.25 -10.31
N PHE A 49 -6.00 12.43 -9.84
CA PHE A 49 -6.54 12.63 -8.50
C PHE A 49 -8.00 12.14 -8.33
N GLU A 50 -8.72 11.95 -9.43
CA GLU A 50 -10.10 11.44 -9.44
C GLU A 50 -10.13 9.90 -9.45
N PHE A 51 -9.00 9.25 -9.78
CA PHE A 51 -8.95 7.81 -10.03
C PHE A 51 -9.45 6.96 -8.84
N ILE A 52 -9.03 7.28 -7.62
CA ILE A 52 -9.49 6.57 -6.41
C ILE A 52 -11.01 6.71 -6.21
N PRO A 53 -11.59 7.94 -6.11
CA PRO A 53 -13.04 8.11 -6.03
C PRO A 53 -13.80 7.45 -7.18
N TRP A 54 -13.26 7.53 -8.40
CA TRP A 54 -13.91 7.02 -9.59
C TRP A 54 -14.04 5.49 -9.59
N ILE A 55 -13.01 4.77 -9.17
CA ILE A 55 -13.09 3.31 -8.94
C ILE A 55 -14.06 3.00 -7.79
N LEU A 56 -13.86 3.64 -6.64
CA LEU A 56 -14.57 3.29 -5.41
C LEU A 56 -16.07 3.63 -5.41
N SER A 57 -16.51 4.54 -6.26
CA SER A 57 -17.94 4.89 -6.41
C SER A 57 -18.71 3.97 -7.35
N GLN A 58 -18.02 3.12 -8.13
CA GLN A 58 -18.62 2.38 -9.23
C GLN A 58 -18.42 0.86 -9.16
N CYS A 59 -17.44 0.39 -8.39
CA CYS A 59 -17.10 -1.03 -8.35
C CYS A 59 -17.37 -1.68 -6.99
N ALA A 60 -17.89 -2.91 -7.02
CA ALA A 60 -18.08 -3.80 -5.87
C ALA A 60 -17.13 -5.01 -5.85
N SER A 61 -16.35 -5.23 -6.92
CA SER A 61 -15.40 -6.35 -7.03
C SER A 61 -14.26 -6.05 -8.00
N LEU A 62 -13.18 -6.83 -7.96
CA LEU A 62 -12.10 -6.68 -8.94
C LEU A 62 -12.52 -7.03 -10.38
N ALA A 63 -13.56 -7.85 -10.56
CA ALA A 63 -14.14 -8.09 -11.88
C ALA A 63 -14.69 -6.79 -12.49
N GLU A 64 -15.49 -6.05 -11.73
CA GLU A 64 -16.03 -4.75 -12.15
C GLU A 64 -14.93 -3.71 -12.34
N VAL A 65 -13.89 -3.71 -11.49
CA VAL A 65 -12.73 -2.84 -11.65
C VAL A 65 -12.07 -3.06 -13.01
N ARG A 66 -11.86 -4.31 -13.43
CA ARG A 66 -11.22 -4.61 -14.74
C ARG A 66 -12.08 -4.13 -15.91
N GLU A 67 -13.38 -4.40 -15.89
CA GLU A 67 -14.31 -3.91 -16.93
C GLU A 67 -14.35 -2.39 -17.02
N LEU A 68 -14.18 -1.73 -15.87
CA LEU A 68 -14.17 -0.30 -15.76
C LEU A 68 -12.84 0.28 -16.30
N LEU A 69 -11.69 -0.32 -15.98
CA LEU A 69 -10.37 0.10 -16.47
C LEU A 69 -10.17 -0.09 -17.98
N ASP A 70 -10.91 -0.99 -18.62
CA ASP A 70 -10.82 -1.22 -20.07
C ASP A 70 -11.33 -0.02 -20.91
N ARG A 71 -12.02 0.94 -20.30
CA ARG A 71 -12.72 2.04 -20.99
C ARG A 71 -12.18 3.44 -20.68
N ILE A 72 -11.00 3.52 -20.05
CA ILE A 72 -10.48 4.79 -19.52
C ILE A 72 -9.21 5.30 -20.19
N ASN A 73 -9.00 6.60 -20.00
CA ASN A 73 -7.74 7.27 -20.20
C ASN A 73 -7.42 8.14 -18.98
N ILE A 74 -6.28 7.91 -18.34
CA ILE A 74 -5.82 8.75 -17.23
C ILE A 74 -5.13 9.98 -17.80
N VAL A 75 -5.71 11.16 -17.56
CA VAL A 75 -5.26 12.42 -18.15
C VAL A 75 -4.31 13.21 -17.26
N ASN A 76 -3.44 13.99 -17.89
CA ASN A 76 -2.47 14.88 -17.25
C ASN A 76 -3.07 16.19 -16.70
N THR A 77 -4.34 16.18 -16.31
CA THR A 77 -5.00 17.35 -15.72
C THR A 77 -4.62 17.47 -14.23
N PRO A 78 -3.91 18.53 -13.81
CA PRO A 78 -3.60 18.74 -12.40
C PRO A 78 -4.84 19.18 -11.63
N PHE A 79 -4.88 18.93 -10.33
CA PHE A 79 -5.97 19.43 -9.48
C PHE A 79 -5.99 20.96 -9.45
N SER A 80 -4.82 21.58 -9.25
CA SER A 80 -4.66 23.03 -9.31
C SER A 80 -3.22 23.41 -9.67
N LYS A 81 -2.95 24.71 -9.86
CA LYS A 81 -1.58 25.19 -10.11
C LYS A 81 -0.62 24.92 -8.94
N GLN A 82 -1.14 24.84 -7.73
CA GLN A 82 -0.38 24.62 -6.49
C GLN A 82 -0.23 23.13 -6.17
N LEU A 83 -1.12 22.28 -6.71
CA LEU A 83 -1.14 20.83 -6.52
C LEU A 83 -0.97 20.15 -7.89
N PRO A 84 0.28 20.03 -8.38
CA PRO A 84 0.57 19.39 -9.65
C PRO A 84 0.31 17.88 -9.59
N LEU A 85 0.38 17.23 -10.75
CA LEU A 85 0.23 15.78 -10.90
C LEU A 85 1.19 15.01 -9.98
N ALA A 86 0.64 14.13 -9.15
CA ALA A 86 1.44 13.11 -8.50
C ALA A 86 1.75 12.01 -9.53
N GLN A 87 2.97 11.50 -9.52
CA GLN A 87 3.37 10.37 -10.36
C GLN A 87 3.13 9.10 -9.57
N LEU A 88 2.01 8.42 -9.85
CA LEU A 88 1.55 7.27 -9.08
C LEU A 88 1.36 6.01 -9.94
N HIS A 89 1.43 4.88 -9.26
CA HIS A 89 0.80 3.61 -9.64
C HIS A 89 -0.11 3.13 -8.50
N TRP A 90 -0.97 2.16 -8.76
CA TRP A 90 -2.00 1.77 -7.81
C TRP A 90 -2.02 0.28 -7.54
N ILE A 91 -2.27 -0.09 -6.29
CA ILE A 91 -2.73 -1.43 -5.91
C ILE A 91 -4.22 -1.35 -5.61
N ILE A 92 -4.99 -2.29 -6.14
CA ILE A 92 -6.44 -2.40 -5.93
C ILE A 92 -6.74 -3.82 -5.46
N SER A 93 -7.51 -3.96 -4.39
CA SER A 93 -7.80 -5.24 -3.74
C SER A 93 -9.25 -5.36 -3.32
N ASP A 94 -9.78 -6.58 -3.33
CA ASP A 94 -11.02 -6.96 -2.67
C ASP A 94 -10.74 -8.11 -1.69
N GLU A 95 -11.76 -8.81 -1.22
CA GLU A 95 -11.61 -9.93 -0.29
C GLU A 95 -10.86 -11.15 -0.87
N ASN A 96 -10.75 -11.25 -2.19
CA ASN A 96 -10.26 -12.44 -2.88
C ASN A 96 -8.89 -12.23 -3.54
N GLU A 97 -8.70 -11.08 -4.18
CA GLU A 97 -7.54 -10.87 -5.05
C GLU A 97 -6.99 -9.44 -4.99
N SER A 98 -5.91 -9.21 -5.73
CA SER A 98 -5.28 -7.91 -5.87
C SER A 98 -4.72 -7.73 -7.27
N ILE A 99 -4.77 -6.49 -7.77
CA ILE A 99 -4.15 -6.09 -9.02
C ILE A 99 -3.23 -4.89 -8.80
N THR A 100 -2.28 -4.73 -9.71
CA THR A 100 -1.47 -3.52 -9.84
C THR A 100 -1.82 -2.82 -11.15
N VAL A 101 -2.05 -1.51 -11.08
CA VAL A 101 -2.37 -0.66 -12.24
C VAL A 101 -1.25 0.37 -12.43
N GLU A 102 -0.62 0.37 -13.60
CA GLU A 102 0.48 1.27 -13.95
C GLU A 102 0.19 2.00 -15.27
N SER A 103 0.05 3.33 -15.22
CA SER A 103 -0.05 4.18 -16.42
C SER A 103 1.35 4.58 -16.87
N MET A 104 1.82 4.05 -18.00
CA MET A 104 3.17 4.25 -18.52
C MET A 104 3.12 4.82 -19.95
N SER A 105 4.29 5.14 -20.53
CA SER A 105 4.39 5.72 -21.88
C SER A 105 3.75 4.87 -22.99
N HIS A 106 3.52 3.59 -22.73
CA HIS A 106 2.94 2.63 -23.68
C HIS A 106 1.47 2.29 -23.34
N GLY A 107 0.85 3.03 -22.40
CA GLY A 107 -0.55 2.88 -22.02
C GLY A 107 -0.75 2.45 -20.58
N LEU A 108 -2.01 2.13 -20.27
CA LEU A 108 -2.42 1.60 -18.98
C LEU A 108 -2.17 0.10 -18.93
N HIS A 109 -1.45 -0.35 -17.91
CA HIS A 109 -1.15 -1.75 -17.68
C HIS A 109 -1.85 -2.25 -16.41
N ILE A 110 -2.49 -3.40 -16.51
CA ILE A 110 -3.19 -4.06 -15.41
C ILE A 110 -2.52 -5.42 -15.20
N TYR A 111 -2.01 -5.66 -14.00
CA TYR A 111 -1.31 -6.89 -13.65
C TYR A 111 -2.02 -7.59 -12.51
N ASP A 112 -2.20 -8.89 -12.60
CA ASP A 112 -2.55 -9.71 -11.43
C ASP A 112 -1.40 -9.63 -10.42
N ASN A 113 -1.74 -9.42 -9.15
CA ASN A 113 -0.77 -9.27 -8.07
C ASN A 113 -0.91 -10.43 -7.07
N PRO A 114 -0.36 -11.61 -7.38
CA PRO A 114 -0.53 -12.81 -6.55
C PRO A 114 0.17 -12.69 -5.18
N VAL A 115 1.13 -11.76 -5.03
CA VAL A 115 1.77 -11.47 -3.74
C VAL A 115 0.97 -10.45 -2.93
N GLY A 116 0.06 -9.70 -3.55
CA GLY A 116 -0.73 -8.61 -2.96
C GLY A 116 0.15 -7.61 -2.20
N VAL A 117 1.21 -7.14 -2.87
CA VAL A 117 2.19 -6.16 -2.37
C VAL A 117 2.52 -5.19 -3.50
N LEU A 118 2.71 -3.92 -3.18
CA LEU A 118 3.23 -2.92 -4.09
C LEU A 118 4.13 -1.95 -3.33
N THR A 119 5.17 -1.41 -4.00
CA THR A 119 6.04 -0.38 -3.40
C THR A 119 6.14 0.86 -4.29
N ASN A 120 7.27 1.11 -4.95
CA ASN A 120 7.47 2.24 -5.84
C ASN A 120 8.10 1.73 -7.15
N ASN A 121 9.18 2.35 -7.63
CA ASN A 121 9.93 1.84 -8.79
C ASN A 121 10.73 0.57 -8.47
N PRO A 122 11.05 -0.29 -9.45
CA PRO A 122 10.71 -0.24 -10.89
C PRO A 122 9.26 -0.67 -11.18
N PRO A 123 8.80 -0.74 -12.44
CA PRO A 123 7.48 -1.27 -12.77
C PRO A 123 7.25 -2.69 -12.21
N PHE A 124 5.99 -3.04 -12.00
CA PHE A 124 5.59 -4.22 -11.24
C PHE A 124 6.15 -5.55 -11.78
N PRO A 125 6.21 -5.81 -13.10
CA PRO A 125 6.80 -7.05 -13.63
C PRO A 125 8.26 -7.25 -13.21
N GLN A 126 9.04 -6.17 -13.11
CA GLN A 126 10.44 -6.23 -12.66
C GLN A 126 10.51 -6.54 -11.16
N GLN A 127 9.62 -5.97 -10.35
CA GLN A 127 9.55 -6.30 -8.91
C GLN A 127 9.22 -7.78 -8.71
N MET A 128 8.24 -8.31 -9.44
CA MET A 128 7.90 -9.73 -9.42
C MET A 128 9.05 -10.62 -9.90
N PHE A 129 9.73 -10.25 -10.99
CA PHE A 129 10.86 -11.02 -11.51
C PHE A 129 12.03 -11.08 -10.50
N GLN A 130 12.26 -10.02 -9.72
CA GLN A 130 13.32 -10.00 -8.71
C GLN A 130 13.10 -11.02 -7.58
N LEU A 131 11.86 -11.44 -7.29
CA LEU A 131 11.57 -12.45 -6.28
C LEU A 131 12.24 -13.80 -6.58
N ASN A 132 12.54 -14.10 -7.85
CA ASN A 132 13.26 -15.31 -8.24
C ASN A 132 14.65 -15.41 -7.56
N ASN A 133 15.30 -14.27 -7.29
CA ASN A 133 16.60 -14.26 -6.60
C ASN A 133 16.50 -14.69 -5.14
N TYR A 134 15.30 -14.65 -4.55
CA TYR A 134 15.04 -14.88 -3.14
C TYR A 134 14.28 -16.18 -2.87
N MET A 135 14.12 -17.05 -3.88
CA MET A 135 13.38 -18.32 -3.74
C MET A 135 13.95 -19.29 -2.70
N HIS A 136 15.20 -19.08 -2.29
CA HIS A 136 15.89 -19.88 -1.28
C HIS A 136 15.59 -19.43 0.17
N LEU A 137 15.00 -18.24 0.35
CA LEU A 137 14.67 -17.73 1.68
C LEU A 137 13.61 -18.62 2.34
N SER A 138 13.73 -18.79 3.66
CA SER A 138 12.86 -19.67 4.42
C SER A 138 12.71 -19.22 5.87
N PRO A 139 11.53 -19.39 6.48
CA PRO A 139 11.36 -19.20 7.93
C PRO A 139 12.01 -20.32 8.76
N LYS A 140 12.43 -21.43 8.12
CA LYS A 140 13.06 -22.59 8.78
C LYS A 140 14.57 -22.41 8.89
N GLN A 141 15.21 -23.25 9.72
CA GLN A 141 16.66 -23.33 9.71
C GLN A 141 17.17 -23.87 8.37
N PRO A 142 18.31 -23.36 7.87
CA PRO A 142 18.87 -23.85 6.62
C PRO A 142 19.49 -25.23 6.82
N GLU A 143 19.49 -26.02 5.75
CA GLU A 143 20.31 -27.22 5.65
C GLU A 143 21.71 -26.85 5.14
N ASN A 144 22.75 -27.55 5.62
CA ASN A 144 24.11 -27.31 5.15
C ASN A 144 24.33 -27.90 3.76
N THR A 145 24.25 -27.04 2.74
CA THR A 145 24.46 -27.39 1.32
C THR A 145 25.81 -26.91 0.78
N PHE A 146 26.69 -26.38 1.63
CA PHE A 146 27.97 -25.79 1.20
C PHE A 146 28.97 -26.85 0.73
N GLY A 147 29.03 -28.00 1.41
CA GLY A 147 29.87 -29.14 1.03
C GLY A 147 29.85 -30.26 2.07
N GLU A 148 29.77 -31.52 1.60
CA GLU A 148 29.52 -32.70 2.44
C GLU A 148 30.57 -32.93 3.53
N ASN A 149 31.81 -32.49 3.31
CA ASN A 149 32.93 -32.71 4.24
C ASN A 149 33.15 -31.57 5.24
N LEU A 150 32.26 -30.58 5.28
CA LEU A 150 32.37 -29.44 6.18
C LEU A 150 31.14 -29.39 7.09
N ALA A 151 31.30 -29.73 8.37
CA ALA A 151 30.25 -29.60 9.37
C ALA A 151 30.07 -28.13 9.76
N LEU A 152 29.03 -27.47 9.24
CA LEU A 152 28.65 -26.11 9.58
C LEU A 152 27.45 -26.10 10.53
N ASP A 153 27.57 -25.34 11.61
CA ASP A 153 26.49 -25.19 12.60
C ASP A 153 25.56 -24.02 12.27
N ALA A 154 24.25 -24.25 12.39
CA ALA A 154 23.24 -23.19 12.39
C ALA A 154 23.26 -22.44 13.73
N TYR A 155 24.23 -21.54 13.88
CA TYR A 155 24.56 -20.87 15.14
C TYR A 155 23.50 -19.87 15.64
N SER A 156 22.54 -19.47 14.80
CA SER A 156 21.49 -18.51 15.13
C SER A 156 20.11 -19.00 14.67
N ARG A 157 19.06 -18.50 15.32
CA ARG A 157 17.69 -18.57 14.79
C ARG A 157 17.53 -17.56 13.65
N GLY A 158 16.65 -17.88 12.70
CA GLY A 158 16.36 -17.02 11.54
C GLY A 158 17.39 -17.10 10.40
N MET A 159 18.33 -18.05 10.45
CA MET A 159 19.37 -18.15 9.41
C MET A 159 18.82 -18.52 8.02
N GLY A 160 17.61 -19.08 7.92
CA GLY A 160 16.95 -19.32 6.64
C GLY A 160 16.55 -18.03 5.90
N GLY A 161 16.49 -16.89 6.59
CA GLY A 161 16.25 -15.58 6.00
C GLY A 161 17.53 -14.84 5.59
N ILE A 162 18.72 -15.44 5.73
CA ILE A 162 19.98 -14.81 5.30
C ILE A 162 19.91 -14.55 3.78
N GLY A 163 20.14 -13.30 3.39
CA GLY A 163 19.96 -12.82 2.02
C GLY A 163 18.75 -11.90 1.84
N LEU A 164 17.82 -11.87 2.81
CA LEU A 164 16.72 -10.90 2.80
C LEU A 164 17.27 -9.46 2.93
N PRO A 165 16.94 -8.54 2.02
CA PRO A 165 17.56 -7.23 1.99
C PRO A 165 16.99 -6.33 3.10
N GLY A 166 17.88 -5.59 3.77
CA GLY A 166 17.55 -4.76 4.94
C GLY A 166 17.51 -3.26 4.71
N ASP A 167 17.84 -2.78 3.50
CA ASP A 167 17.80 -1.35 3.18
C ASP A 167 16.38 -0.82 2.89
N LEU A 168 16.25 0.50 2.75
CA LEU A 168 14.97 1.21 2.56
C LEU A 168 14.58 1.43 1.09
N SER A 169 15.35 0.91 0.14
CA SER A 169 15.00 1.02 -1.28
C SER A 169 13.67 0.33 -1.58
N SER A 170 13.00 0.80 -2.64
CA SER A 170 11.74 0.24 -3.10
C SER A 170 11.80 -1.27 -3.34
N SER A 171 12.78 -1.73 -4.13
CA SER A 171 13.02 -3.17 -4.38
C SER A 171 13.25 -3.97 -3.10
N SER A 172 14.07 -3.47 -2.17
CA SER A 172 14.35 -4.18 -0.93
C SER A 172 13.12 -4.25 -0.02
N ARG A 173 12.34 -3.16 0.07
CA ARG A 173 11.06 -3.16 0.77
C ARG A 173 10.06 -4.14 0.14
N PHE A 174 9.97 -4.21 -1.19
CA PHE A 174 9.07 -5.13 -1.88
C PHE A 174 9.36 -6.59 -1.52
N VAL A 175 10.63 -7.00 -1.61
CA VAL A 175 11.06 -8.36 -1.25
C VAL A 175 10.79 -8.64 0.22
N ARG A 176 11.14 -7.70 1.10
CA ARG A 176 11.00 -7.86 2.56
C ARG A 176 9.56 -7.98 3.00
N VAL A 177 8.67 -7.12 2.51
CA VAL A 177 7.25 -7.19 2.88
C VAL A 177 6.55 -8.38 2.22
N ALA A 178 6.92 -8.77 1.00
CA ALA A 178 6.39 -9.98 0.36
C ALA A 178 6.75 -11.25 1.16
N PHE A 179 8.02 -11.41 1.54
CA PHE A 179 8.47 -12.51 2.39
C PHE A 179 7.77 -12.49 3.75
N THR A 180 7.72 -11.33 4.40
CA THR A 180 7.07 -11.16 5.71
C THR A 180 5.58 -11.51 5.65
N LYS A 181 4.87 -11.04 4.63
CA LYS A 181 3.44 -11.31 4.42
C LYS A 181 3.17 -12.80 4.18
N ILE A 182 3.89 -13.45 3.26
CA ILE A 182 3.63 -14.85 2.87
C ILE A 182 3.87 -15.83 4.04
N HIS A 183 4.75 -15.48 4.97
CA HIS A 183 5.05 -16.30 6.15
C HIS A 183 4.39 -15.81 7.44
N ALA A 184 3.60 -14.73 7.39
CA ALA A 184 2.87 -14.23 8.54
C ALA A 184 1.74 -15.20 8.94
N ILE A 185 1.54 -15.33 10.25
CA ILE A 185 0.45 -16.12 10.83
C ILE A 185 -0.20 -15.23 11.89
N SER A 186 -1.52 -15.05 11.80
CA SER A 186 -2.33 -14.40 12.83
C SER A 186 -3.35 -15.38 13.40
N GLY A 187 -3.97 -15.03 14.54
CA GLY A 187 -5.26 -15.61 14.90
C GLY A 187 -6.37 -15.13 13.97
N GLU A 188 -7.59 -15.62 14.21
CA GLU A 188 -8.79 -15.32 13.43
C GLU A 188 -9.56 -14.09 13.95
N SER A 189 -9.14 -13.51 15.09
CA SER A 189 -9.83 -12.33 15.63
C SER A 189 -9.36 -11.05 14.95
N GLU A 190 -10.28 -10.08 14.83
CA GLU A 190 -10.01 -8.76 14.26
C GLU A 190 -8.73 -8.13 14.82
N LYS A 191 -8.58 -8.14 16.15
CA LYS A 191 -7.46 -7.50 16.83
C LYS A 191 -6.13 -8.17 16.49
N GLU A 192 -6.12 -9.50 16.38
CA GLU A 192 -4.93 -10.26 16.00
C GLU A 192 -4.58 -10.04 14.53
N SER A 193 -5.57 -10.04 13.63
CA SER A 193 -5.36 -9.80 12.19
C SER A 193 -4.84 -8.39 11.94
N VAL A 194 -5.47 -7.37 12.53
CA VAL A 194 -5.01 -5.98 12.45
C VAL A 194 -3.61 -5.86 13.04
N SER A 195 -3.35 -6.41 14.22
CA SER A 195 -2.01 -6.40 14.83
C SER A 195 -0.96 -7.03 13.91
N GLN A 196 -1.27 -8.16 13.28
CA GLN A 196 -0.34 -8.83 12.37
C GLN A 196 -0.09 -7.99 11.10
N PHE A 197 -1.12 -7.32 10.59
CA PHE A 197 -0.99 -6.41 9.45
C PHE A 197 0.00 -5.26 9.75
N PHE A 198 -0.13 -4.62 10.91
CA PHE A 198 0.80 -3.59 11.35
C PHE A 198 2.23 -4.14 11.58
N HIS A 199 2.38 -5.39 12.05
CA HIS A 199 3.72 -6.03 12.12
C HIS A 199 4.33 -6.30 10.75
N ILE A 200 3.54 -6.67 9.75
CA ILE A 200 4.00 -6.87 8.37
C ILE A 200 4.52 -5.54 7.81
N LEU A 201 3.75 -4.46 7.92
CA LEU A 201 4.18 -3.14 7.42
C LEU A 201 5.32 -2.55 8.25
N GLY A 202 5.38 -2.82 9.55
CA GLY A 202 6.50 -2.45 10.41
C GLY A 202 7.85 -3.02 9.96
N SER A 203 7.85 -4.12 9.19
CA SER A 203 9.08 -4.66 8.59
C SER A 203 9.72 -3.72 7.55
N VAL A 204 8.94 -2.77 7.00
CA VAL A 204 9.38 -1.86 5.92
C VAL A 204 9.23 -0.38 6.28
N ASP A 205 9.02 -0.07 7.55
CA ASP A 205 8.97 1.31 8.02
C ASP A 205 10.26 2.07 7.72
N GLN A 206 10.11 3.34 7.33
CA GLN A 206 11.22 4.27 7.15
C GLN A 206 11.37 5.15 8.39
N GLN A 207 12.45 4.94 9.14
CA GLN A 207 12.75 5.69 10.35
C GLN A 207 13.44 7.01 10.00
N ARG A 208 13.07 8.10 10.70
CA ARG A 208 13.72 9.41 10.54
C ARG A 208 15.22 9.29 10.73
N GLY A 209 15.98 9.80 9.77
CA GLY A 209 17.44 9.73 9.75
C GLY A 209 18.03 8.59 8.91
N CYS A 210 17.22 7.61 8.49
CA CYS A 210 17.70 6.46 7.72
C CYS A 210 17.60 6.62 6.19
N CYS A 211 16.82 7.59 5.70
CA CYS A 211 16.63 7.87 4.28
C CYS A 211 16.67 9.38 4.03
N GLU A 212 17.82 9.93 3.66
CA GLU A 212 17.97 11.36 3.36
C GLU A 212 17.72 11.62 1.87
N VAL A 213 16.71 12.42 1.55
CA VAL A 213 16.30 12.73 0.17
C VAL A 213 16.80 14.09 -0.32
N ALA A 214 17.18 14.95 0.61
CA ALA A 214 17.92 16.19 0.40
C ALA A 214 18.55 16.61 1.75
N ASP A 215 19.51 17.54 1.74
CA ASP A 215 20.22 18.00 2.95
C ASP A 215 19.24 18.33 4.10
N GLY A 216 19.32 17.55 5.19
CA GLY A 216 18.50 17.68 6.38
C GLY A 216 17.02 17.28 6.21
N LYS A 217 16.65 16.67 5.07
CA LYS A 217 15.28 16.21 4.76
C LYS A 217 15.25 14.69 4.64
N TYR A 218 14.45 14.08 5.51
CA TYR A 218 14.36 12.62 5.61
C TYR A 218 12.98 12.12 5.18
N GLU A 219 12.97 11.06 4.39
CA GLU A 219 11.76 10.28 4.13
C GLU A 219 11.43 9.42 5.36
N ILE A 220 10.16 9.41 5.74
CA ILE A 220 9.64 8.65 6.89
C ILE A 220 8.30 8.00 6.53
N THR A 221 7.95 6.92 7.22
CA THR A 221 6.56 6.43 7.22
C THR A 221 5.70 7.43 7.99
N LEU A 222 4.93 8.28 7.30
CA LEU A 222 4.09 9.29 7.95
C LEU A 222 2.94 8.66 8.75
N TYR A 223 2.32 7.65 8.15
CA TYR A 223 1.26 6.86 8.75
C TYR A 223 1.25 5.46 8.14
N THR A 224 0.62 4.52 8.84
CA THR A 224 0.32 3.18 8.35
C THR A 224 -1.17 2.97 8.48
N SER A 225 -1.85 2.55 7.41
CA SER A 225 -3.28 2.25 7.40
C SER A 225 -3.55 0.77 7.17
N CYS A 226 -4.68 0.29 7.69
CA CYS A 226 -5.19 -1.06 7.49
C CYS A 226 -6.70 -0.97 7.27
N CYS A 227 -7.18 -1.50 6.16
CA CYS A 227 -8.59 -1.48 5.78
C CYS A 227 -9.21 -2.85 6.04
N ASN A 228 -10.21 -2.94 6.91
CA ASN A 228 -11.09 -4.10 6.94
C ASN A 228 -12.26 -3.86 5.98
N VAL A 229 -12.09 -4.37 4.75
CA VAL A 229 -13.03 -4.20 3.64
C VAL A 229 -14.38 -4.89 3.87
N THR A 230 -14.44 -5.91 4.73
CA THR A 230 -15.70 -6.61 5.05
C THR A 230 -16.51 -5.93 6.14
N LYS A 231 -15.85 -5.17 7.03
CA LYS A 231 -16.49 -4.46 8.15
C LYS A 231 -16.62 -2.95 7.93
N GLY A 232 -16.00 -2.40 6.90
CA GLY A 232 -16.00 -0.95 6.67
C GLY A 232 -15.19 -0.16 7.71
N ILE A 233 -14.22 -0.80 8.38
CA ILE A 233 -13.39 -0.15 9.40
C ILE A 233 -12.02 0.22 8.83
N TYR A 234 -11.68 1.51 8.91
CA TYR A 234 -10.38 2.06 8.53
C TYR A 234 -9.52 2.26 9.78
N TYR A 235 -8.47 1.46 9.91
CA TYR A 235 -7.49 1.56 10.99
C TYR A 235 -6.27 2.35 10.54
N TYR A 236 -5.66 3.11 11.45
CA TYR A 236 -4.38 3.77 11.18
C TYR A 236 -3.56 4.01 12.46
N ASN A 237 -2.26 4.16 12.30
CA ASN A 237 -1.39 4.84 13.28
C ASN A 237 -0.51 5.87 12.55
N THR A 238 0.23 6.71 13.28
CA THR A 238 1.12 7.70 12.68
C THR A 238 2.54 7.56 13.20
N TYR A 239 3.49 8.20 12.52
CA TYR A 239 4.86 8.30 13.01
C TYR A 239 4.96 8.86 14.44
N GLU A 240 4.05 9.77 14.81
CA GLU A 240 4.04 10.44 16.10
C GLU A 240 3.06 9.83 17.11
N ASN A 241 2.31 8.78 16.71
CA ASN A 241 1.38 8.07 17.57
C ASN A 241 1.27 6.60 17.13
N HIS A 242 1.87 5.69 17.88
CA HIS A 242 1.89 4.27 17.53
C HIS A 242 0.59 3.54 17.89
N GLN A 243 -0.31 4.17 18.66
CA GLN A 243 -1.61 3.59 18.97
C GLN A 243 -2.46 3.48 17.70
N ILE A 244 -2.97 2.28 17.45
CA ILE A 244 -3.92 2.03 16.36
C ILE A 244 -5.24 2.72 16.69
N SER A 245 -5.61 3.66 15.85
CA SER A 245 -6.89 4.36 15.82
C SER A 245 -7.80 3.73 14.76
N ALA A 246 -9.11 3.87 14.91
CA ALA A 246 -10.09 3.27 13.99
C ALA A 246 -11.25 4.24 13.71
N VAL A 247 -11.75 4.22 12.47
CA VAL A 247 -12.99 4.88 12.07
C VAL A 247 -13.86 3.85 11.35
N ASP A 248 -15.09 3.67 11.82
CA ASP A 248 -16.08 2.76 11.24
C ASP A 248 -17.02 3.56 10.34
N MET A 249 -17.03 3.27 9.03
CA MET A 249 -17.86 4.01 8.10
C MET A 249 -19.36 3.79 8.32
N TYR A 250 -19.77 2.66 8.91
CA TYR A 250 -21.17 2.38 9.20
C TYR A 250 -21.66 3.02 10.51
N ALA A 251 -20.77 3.71 11.23
CA ALA A 251 -21.16 4.60 12.32
C ALA A 251 -21.67 5.97 11.82
N GLU A 252 -21.55 6.25 10.51
CA GLU A 252 -21.97 7.49 9.86
C GLU A 252 -23.19 7.31 8.95
N ASP A 253 -23.82 8.43 8.60
CA ASP A 253 -24.87 8.47 7.57
C ASP A 253 -24.25 8.40 6.16
N LEU A 254 -24.26 7.21 5.56
CA LEU A 254 -23.72 6.97 4.22
C LEU A 254 -24.58 7.58 3.09
N ASP A 255 -25.84 7.91 3.36
CA ASP A 255 -26.72 8.62 2.43
C ASP A 255 -26.59 10.16 2.55
N GLY A 256 -25.70 10.62 3.44
CA GLY A 256 -25.38 12.03 3.63
C GLY A 256 -24.73 12.67 2.41
N ASN A 257 -24.81 14.01 2.34
CA ASN A 257 -24.26 14.81 1.24
C ASN A 257 -23.03 15.65 1.62
N ASN A 258 -22.48 15.45 2.81
CA ASN A 258 -21.34 16.20 3.33
C ASN A 258 -20.13 15.28 3.51
N LEU A 259 -18.94 15.81 3.25
CA LEU A 259 -17.70 15.15 3.61
C LEU A 259 -17.54 15.15 5.14
N ILE A 260 -17.29 13.98 5.72
CA ILE A 260 -17.03 13.83 7.14
C ILE A 260 -15.52 13.69 7.32
N CYS A 261 -14.91 14.58 8.10
CA CYS A 261 -13.47 14.63 8.31
C CYS A 261 -13.10 14.34 9.76
N TYR A 262 -12.32 13.29 9.95
CA TYR A 262 -11.68 12.97 11.22
C TYR A 262 -10.23 13.49 11.20
N PRO A 263 -9.86 14.45 12.08
CA PRO A 263 -8.46 14.85 12.21
C PRO A 263 -7.61 13.65 12.63
N VAL A 264 -6.44 13.50 12.00
CA VAL A 264 -5.47 12.46 12.35
C VAL A 264 -5.01 12.67 13.79
N ILE A 265 -5.09 11.63 14.61
CA ILE A 265 -4.63 11.68 16.01
C ILE A 265 -3.10 11.67 16.03
N GLN A 266 -2.52 12.81 16.41
CA GLN A 266 -1.08 13.01 16.57
C GLN A 266 -0.69 12.97 18.05
N GLY A 267 0.60 12.72 18.31
CA GLY A 267 1.18 12.65 19.64
C GLY A 267 0.92 11.31 20.33
N GLU A 268 2.00 10.77 20.91
CA GLU A 268 2.01 9.40 21.44
C GLU A 268 0.98 9.21 22.54
N GLN A 269 0.10 8.21 22.38
CA GLN A 269 -0.92 7.87 23.36
C GLN A 269 -0.40 6.78 24.32
N ILE A 270 0.12 7.21 25.46
CA ILE A 270 0.71 6.32 26.48
C ILE A 270 -0.34 5.93 27.52
N ASN A 271 -0.69 4.64 27.58
CA ASN A 271 -1.53 4.09 28.64
C ASN A 271 -0.70 3.81 29.90
N TYR A 272 -0.85 4.66 30.93
CA TYR A 272 -0.19 4.47 32.22
C TYR A 272 -0.94 3.41 33.04
N GLN A 273 -0.32 2.25 33.28
CA GLN A 273 -0.95 1.16 34.03
C GLN A 273 -1.13 1.44 35.54
N ASN A 274 -0.63 2.58 36.02
CA ASN A 274 -0.60 2.95 37.43
C ASN A 274 -1.01 4.40 37.69
N LYS A 275 -1.61 5.09 36.71
CA LYS A 275 -2.12 6.46 36.85
C LYS A 275 -3.54 6.55 36.30
#